data_AF-A0A1P8JQX6-F1
#
_entry.id   AF-A0A1P8JQX6-F1
#
_cell.length_a   1.000
_cell.length_b   1.000
_cell.length_c   1.000
_cell.angle_alpha   90.00
_cell.angle_beta   90.00
_cell.angle_gamma   90.00
#
_symmetry.space_group_name_H-M   'P 1'
#
loop_
_entity.id
_entity.type
_entity.pdbx_description
1 polymer ?
#
loop_
_entity_poly.entity_id
_entity_poly.type
_entity_poly.pdbx_seq_one_letter_code
_entity_poly.pdbx_strand_id
1 'polypeptide(L)'
;MESLNLSLFGLMAAGFDADPFWLAAATTVAEKSGWLCVAVFAWAGWRAPAERWRILFILLAAGVASVLARKLAQSIGLPRPFMLGLSPDHIEHGARGALPSTHATVMFTMAFMFLQRPLLRPTGWLLFGVALATSWARIYVGVHFPRDILAGLVLGALLALGFDAALGAMRRRLPAFELLAFLRPLGARLSAVVCGDRFSLYFVLLFTAAAFGIGLQAPDVFPLTFFQEGGAVANGTLFFYAAALLMVATLRLPFVRHADKLATVIVLLACTAREAGLPAPDIGMRLLRAGFGDGDASAPKVLIVATLAVVVVAAAWLARRYRQGRRFALARQQWRTAAFTVLMATLVAVFTAALDSLPEMAASFAGTSQAGLGRSLVALEELLELALPMLLMLALFQAGRGQRGPASRR
;
A
#
# COMPACT_ATOMS: atom_id res chain seq x y z
N MET A 1 12.61 -37.86 5.48
CA MET A 1 11.88 -36.57 5.55
C MET A 1 11.58 -36.01 4.16
N GLU A 2 12.49 -36.14 3.20
CA GLU A 2 12.29 -35.65 1.82
C GLU A 2 11.17 -36.38 1.07
N SER A 3 11.08 -37.70 1.20
CA SER A 3 9.98 -38.50 0.65
C SER A 3 8.60 -38.06 1.15
N LEU A 4 8.44 -37.85 2.47
CA LEU A 4 7.20 -37.36 3.06
C LEU A 4 6.83 -35.97 2.55
N ASN A 5 7.80 -35.06 2.42
CA ASN A 5 7.55 -33.70 1.95
C ASN A 5 7.09 -33.69 0.47
N LEU A 6 7.68 -34.54 -0.36
CA LEU A 6 7.27 -34.72 -1.76
C LEU A 6 5.89 -35.37 -1.87
N SER A 7 5.60 -36.41 -1.07
CA SER A 7 4.28 -37.05 -1.05
C SER A 7 3.18 -36.08 -0.61
N LEU A 8 3.42 -35.30 0.46
CA LEU A 8 2.46 -34.28 0.92
C LEU A 8 2.28 -33.17 -0.11
N PHE A 9 3.36 -32.74 -0.77
CA PHE A 9 3.25 -31.79 -1.88
C PHE A 9 2.40 -32.34 -3.02
N GLY A 10 2.64 -33.58 -3.46
CA GLY A 10 1.87 -34.22 -4.53
C GLY A 10 0.37 -34.36 -4.21
N LEU A 11 0.00 -34.50 -2.93
CA LEU A 11 -1.40 -34.55 -2.51
C LEU A 11 -2.09 -33.18 -2.45
N MET A 12 -1.31 -32.10 -2.28
CA MET A 12 -1.83 -30.76 -2.04
C MET A 12 -1.68 -29.81 -3.23
N ALA A 13 -0.70 -30.06 -4.10
CA ALA A 13 -0.41 -29.23 -5.25
C ALA A 13 -1.46 -29.45 -6.35
N ALA A 14 -1.75 -28.40 -7.11
CA ALA A 14 -2.58 -28.50 -8.30
C ALA A 14 -1.93 -29.38 -9.39
N GLY A 15 -0.58 -29.43 -9.40
CA GLY A 15 0.18 -30.14 -10.41
C GLY A 15 -0.02 -29.53 -11.80
N PHE A 16 0.05 -30.38 -12.83
CA PHE A 16 -0.10 -30.00 -14.23
C PHE A 16 -1.56 -29.96 -14.69
N ASP A 17 -2.45 -30.72 -14.04
CA ASP A 17 -3.88 -30.84 -14.39
C ASP A 17 -4.76 -30.16 -13.33
N ALA A 18 -4.56 -28.85 -13.16
CA ALA A 18 -5.27 -28.06 -12.17
C ALA A 18 -6.72 -27.78 -12.55
N ASP A 19 -7.67 -28.04 -11.64
CA ASP A 19 -9.04 -27.56 -11.78
C ASP A 19 -9.07 -26.01 -11.86
N PRO A 20 -9.68 -25.40 -12.90
CA PRO A 20 -9.63 -23.95 -13.11
C PRO A 20 -10.21 -23.13 -11.97
N PHE A 21 -11.25 -23.63 -11.30
CA PHE A 21 -11.89 -22.92 -10.20
C PHE A 21 -10.97 -22.88 -8.98
N TRP A 22 -10.42 -24.04 -8.59
CA TRP A 22 -9.51 -24.12 -7.46
C TRP A 22 -8.20 -23.39 -7.71
N LEU A 23 -7.70 -23.41 -8.95
CA LEU A 23 -6.53 -22.64 -9.33
C LEU A 23 -6.78 -21.14 -9.20
N ALA A 24 -7.88 -20.62 -9.75
CA ALA A 24 -8.23 -19.21 -9.62
C ALA A 24 -8.41 -18.79 -8.15
N ALA A 25 -9.06 -19.62 -7.34
CA ALA A 25 -9.24 -19.38 -5.91
C ALA A 25 -7.90 -19.37 -5.16
N ALA A 26 -7.03 -20.35 -5.39
CA ALA A 26 -5.72 -20.44 -4.76
C ALA A 26 -4.80 -19.29 -5.20
N THR A 27 -4.76 -18.94 -6.49
CA THR A 27 -3.99 -17.79 -6.98
C THR A 27 -4.47 -16.49 -6.31
N THR A 28 -5.79 -16.27 -6.26
CA THR A 28 -6.37 -15.09 -5.58
C THR A 28 -5.99 -15.04 -4.11
N VAL A 29 -6.09 -16.16 -3.38
CA VAL A 29 -5.71 -16.23 -1.96
C VAL A 29 -4.20 -16.02 -1.80
N ALA A 30 -3.38 -16.65 -2.63
CA ALA A 30 -1.93 -16.55 -2.58
C ALA A 30 -1.49 -15.09 -2.75
N GLU A 31 -2.01 -14.38 -3.74
CA GLU A 31 -1.58 -13.01 -4.09
C GLU A 31 -2.26 -11.94 -3.24
N LYS A 32 -3.55 -12.07 -2.95
CA LYS A 32 -4.36 -10.98 -2.38
C LYS A 32 -4.54 -11.06 -0.85
N SER A 33 -4.20 -12.18 -0.21
CA SER A 33 -4.37 -12.33 1.25
C SER A 33 -3.58 -11.32 2.09
N GLY A 34 -2.49 -10.75 1.57
CA GLY A 34 -1.78 -9.64 2.22
C GLY A 34 -2.66 -8.40 2.39
N TRP A 35 -3.48 -8.08 1.40
CA TRP A 35 -4.45 -6.99 1.44
C TRP A 35 -5.57 -7.23 2.46
N LEU A 36 -6.00 -8.49 2.58
CA LEU A 36 -6.94 -8.87 3.62
C LEU A 36 -6.34 -8.66 5.01
N CYS A 37 -5.08 -9.01 5.23
CA CYS A 37 -4.40 -8.70 6.49
C CYS A 37 -4.37 -7.19 6.78
N VAL A 38 -4.06 -6.35 5.78
CA VAL A 38 -4.12 -4.88 5.93
C VAL A 38 -5.50 -4.42 6.39
N ALA A 39 -6.57 -4.89 5.74
CA ALA A 39 -7.94 -4.54 6.10
C ALA A 39 -8.28 -4.97 7.54
N VAL A 40 -7.87 -6.18 7.95
CA VAL A 40 -8.05 -6.70 9.30
C VAL A 40 -7.31 -5.86 10.35
N PHE A 41 -6.09 -5.41 10.05
CA PHE A 41 -5.33 -4.50 10.92
C PHE A 41 -6.00 -3.13 11.06
N ALA A 42 -6.49 -2.55 9.96
CA ALA A 42 -7.20 -1.29 9.98
C ALA A 42 -8.48 -1.38 10.83
N TRP A 43 -9.26 -2.46 10.64
CA TRP A 43 -10.46 -2.75 11.41
C TRP A 43 -10.15 -2.94 12.90
N ALA A 44 -9.10 -3.69 13.25
CA ALA A 44 -8.66 -3.86 14.63
C ALA A 44 -8.26 -2.53 15.27
N GLY A 45 -7.51 -1.67 14.54
CA GLY A 45 -7.12 -0.34 15.02
C GLY A 45 -8.30 0.62 15.19
N TRP A 46 -9.37 0.42 14.40
CA TRP A 46 -10.62 1.16 14.54
C TRP A 46 -11.42 0.71 15.77
N ARG A 47 -11.60 -0.61 15.96
CA ARG A 47 -12.40 -1.17 17.07
C ARG A 47 -11.71 -1.12 18.43
N ALA A 48 -10.39 -1.22 18.49
CA ALA A 48 -9.63 -1.26 19.73
C ALA A 48 -8.68 -0.06 19.83
N PRO A 49 -9.18 1.17 20.05
CA PRO A 49 -8.33 2.37 20.12
C PRO A 49 -7.25 2.29 21.21
N ALA A 50 -7.54 1.61 22.33
CA ALA A 50 -6.58 1.37 23.42
C ALA A 50 -5.40 0.46 23.00
N GLU A 51 -5.58 -0.40 22.00
CA GLU A 51 -4.57 -1.35 21.52
C GLU A 51 -3.80 -0.85 20.28
N ARG A 52 -4.07 0.37 19.79
CA ARG A 52 -3.45 0.90 18.56
C ARG A 52 -1.93 0.85 18.57
N TRP A 53 -1.31 1.20 19.71
CA TRP A 53 0.15 1.15 19.83
C TRP A 53 0.66 -0.29 19.62
N ARG A 54 -0.07 -1.28 20.16
CA ARG A 54 0.27 -2.69 20.08
C ARG A 54 0.07 -3.20 18.66
N ILE A 55 -1.01 -2.80 17.99
CA ILE A 55 -1.27 -3.12 16.59
C ILE A 55 -0.14 -2.56 15.69
N LEU A 56 0.30 -1.32 15.93
CA LEU A 56 1.46 -0.74 15.25
C LEU A 56 2.76 -1.51 15.54
N PHE A 57 2.96 -1.95 16.78
CA PHE A 57 4.10 -2.81 17.13
C PHE A 57 4.05 -4.16 16.41
N ILE A 58 2.87 -4.76 16.26
CA ILE A 58 2.70 -6.01 15.50
C ILE A 58 2.99 -5.78 14.00
N LEU A 59 2.59 -4.63 13.43
CA LEU A 59 2.98 -4.27 12.06
C LEU A 59 4.50 -4.15 11.90
N LEU A 60 5.18 -3.52 12.87
CA LEU A 60 6.64 -3.44 12.88
C LEU A 60 7.27 -4.84 12.98
N ALA A 61 6.77 -5.67 13.90
CA ALA A 61 7.21 -7.06 14.08
C ALA A 61 7.00 -7.90 12.81
N ALA A 62 5.90 -7.70 12.08
CA ALA A 62 5.65 -8.33 10.79
C ALA A 62 6.69 -7.92 9.74
N GLY A 63 7.07 -6.64 9.70
CA GLY A 63 8.15 -6.14 8.84
C GLY A 63 9.49 -6.80 9.17
N VAL A 64 9.84 -6.88 10.46
CA VAL A 64 11.07 -7.55 10.92
C VAL A 64 11.04 -9.05 10.58
N ALA A 65 9.92 -9.74 10.84
CA ALA A 65 9.73 -11.15 10.50
C ALA A 65 9.90 -11.40 9.00
N SER A 66 9.40 -10.49 8.16
CA SER A 66 9.54 -10.54 6.71
C SER A 66 11.01 -10.47 6.28
N VAL A 67 11.79 -9.54 6.85
CA VAL A 67 13.23 -9.41 6.57
C VAL A 67 13.99 -10.65 7.04
N LEU A 68 13.72 -11.14 8.25
CA LEU A 68 14.39 -12.32 8.80
C LEU A 68 14.09 -13.57 7.99
N ALA A 69 12.83 -13.81 7.62
CA ALA A 69 12.43 -14.95 6.79
C ALA A 69 13.12 -14.91 5.42
N ARG A 70 13.15 -13.74 4.75
CA ARG A 70 13.84 -13.60 3.46
C ARG A 70 15.34 -13.85 3.56
N LYS A 71 16.00 -13.27 4.57
CA LYS A 71 17.45 -13.50 4.78
C LYS A 71 17.76 -14.97 5.04
N LEU A 72 16.93 -15.62 5.86
CA LEU A 72 17.10 -17.04 6.15
C LEU A 72 16.89 -17.88 4.87
N ALA A 73 15.83 -17.60 4.11
CA ALA A 73 15.56 -18.29 2.85
C ALA A 73 16.68 -18.10 1.82
N GLN A 74 17.23 -16.90 1.71
CA GLN A 74 18.40 -16.61 0.86
C GLN A 74 19.63 -17.39 1.32
N SER A 75 19.91 -17.44 2.62
CA SER A 75 21.06 -18.17 3.16
C SER A 75 20.95 -19.68 3.02
N ILE A 76 19.74 -20.23 3.08
CA ILE A 76 19.48 -21.65 2.96
C ILE A 76 19.46 -22.09 1.48
N GLY A 77 18.94 -21.25 0.58
CA GLY A 77 19.05 -21.45 -0.87
C GLY A 77 18.29 -22.66 -1.43
N LEU A 78 17.33 -23.23 -0.69
CA LEU A 78 16.60 -24.41 -1.16
C LEU A 78 15.66 -24.09 -2.34
N PRO A 79 15.58 -24.96 -3.36
CA PRO A 79 14.75 -24.74 -4.54
C PRO A 79 13.26 -24.87 -4.23
N ARG A 80 12.44 -24.19 -5.03
CA ARG A 80 10.97 -24.27 -4.98
C ARG A 80 10.46 -25.43 -5.86
N PRO A 81 9.22 -25.91 -5.67
CA PRO A 81 8.69 -27.02 -6.46
C PRO A 81 8.70 -26.75 -7.97
N PHE A 82 8.32 -25.55 -8.43
CA PHE A 82 8.37 -25.20 -9.86
C PHE A 82 9.80 -25.19 -10.43
N MET A 83 10.81 -24.82 -9.63
CA MET A 83 12.22 -24.84 -10.06
C MET A 83 12.73 -26.26 -10.30
N LEU A 84 12.09 -27.24 -9.68
CA LEU A 84 12.38 -28.67 -9.85
C LEU A 84 11.52 -29.33 -10.93
N GLY A 85 10.66 -28.57 -11.62
CA GLY A 85 9.72 -29.11 -12.61
C GLY A 85 8.61 -29.97 -11.99
N LEU A 86 8.35 -29.85 -10.68
CA LEU A 86 7.30 -30.61 -9.99
C LEU A 86 5.90 -30.00 -10.14
N SER A 87 5.83 -28.75 -10.59
CA SER A 87 4.60 -28.00 -10.83
C SER A 87 4.87 -26.89 -11.84
N PRO A 88 3.90 -26.49 -12.67
CA PRO A 88 3.94 -25.20 -13.37
C PRO A 88 4.10 -24.04 -12.38
N ASP A 89 4.69 -22.95 -12.85
CA ASP A 89 4.72 -21.68 -12.12
C ASP A 89 3.38 -20.96 -12.31
N HIS A 90 2.36 -21.40 -11.57
CA HIS A 90 0.98 -20.91 -11.69
C HIS A 90 0.80 -19.43 -11.30
N ILE A 91 1.79 -18.86 -10.61
CA ILE A 91 1.88 -17.44 -10.27
C ILE A 91 3.31 -16.98 -10.53
N GLU A 92 3.51 -15.78 -11.07
CA GLU A 92 4.85 -15.30 -11.37
C GLU A 92 5.67 -15.14 -10.08
N HIS A 93 6.67 -16.01 -9.88
CA HIS A 93 7.47 -15.99 -8.66
C HIS A 93 8.96 -16.18 -8.94
N GLY A 94 9.76 -15.13 -8.73
CA GLY A 94 11.20 -15.18 -9.03
C GLY A 94 11.96 -16.28 -8.28
N ALA A 95 12.92 -16.92 -8.97
CA ALA A 95 13.77 -18.01 -8.45
C ALA A 95 14.61 -17.57 -7.24
N ARG A 96 14.06 -17.81 -6.04
CA ARG A 96 14.65 -17.44 -4.74
C ARG A 96 14.35 -18.54 -3.73
N GLY A 97 15.18 -18.62 -2.69
CA GLY A 97 15.07 -19.65 -1.65
C GLY A 97 13.65 -19.86 -1.10
N ALA A 98 13.30 -21.13 -0.87
CA ALA A 98 11.95 -21.55 -0.49
C ALA A 98 11.73 -21.60 1.03
N LEU A 99 12.74 -22.03 1.81
CA LEU A 99 12.62 -22.34 3.24
C LEU A 99 13.22 -21.23 4.13
N PRO A 100 12.47 -20.61 5.05
CA PRO A 100 11.04 -20.75 5.30
C PRO A 100 10.19 -19.89 4.37
N SER A 101 8.89 -20.21 4.25
CA SER A 101 7.96 -19.33 3.54
C SER A 101 7.81 -17.99 4.25
N THR A 102 8.10 -16.89 3.54
CA THR A 102 7.98 -15.53 4.07
C THR A 102 6.52 -15.18 4.39
N HIS A 103 5.57 -15.55 3.54
CA HIS A 103 4.13 -15.29 3.76
C HIS A 103 3.65 -16.01 5.02
N ALA A 104 3.92 -17.32 5.15
CA ALA A 104 3.57 -18.09 6.33
C ALA A 104 4.21 -17.49 7.59
N THR A 105 5.52 -17.18 7.56
CA THR A 105 6.23 -16.60 8.71
C THR A 105 5.58 -15.30 9.18
N VAL A 106 5.32 -14.37 8.26
CA VAL A 106 4.75 -13.06 8.59
C VAL A 106 3.34 -13.20 9.14
N MET A 107 2.49 -13.98 8.46
CA MET A 107 1.08 -14.14 8.84
C MET A 107 0.93 -14.88 10.18
N PHE A 108 1.69 -15.94 10.41
CA PHE A 108 1.68 -16.63 11.71
C PHE A 108 2.26 -15.75 12.83
N THR A 109 3.31 -14.97 12.58
CA THR A 109 3.82 -14.00 13.57
C THR A 109 2.71 -13.04 14.01
N MET A 110 2.02 -12.42 13.04
CA MET A 110 0.92 -11.50 13.32
C MET A 110 -0.21 -12.20 14.09
N ALA A 111 -0.67 -13.36 13.61
CA ALA A 111 -1.74 -14.12 14.23
C ALA A 111 -1.43 -14.46 15.70
N PHE A 112 -0.25 -15.04 15.98
CA PHE A 112 0.15 -15.38 17.34
C PHE A 112 0.27 -14.15 18.26
N MET A 113 0.80 -13.03 17.77
CA MET A 113 0.89 -11.80 18.58
C MET A 113 -0.49 -11.20 18.90
N PHE A 114 -1.47 -11.33 18.00
CA PHE A 114 -2.86 -10.95 18.29
C PHE A 114 -3.51 -11.91 19.31
N LEU A 115 -3.28 -13.22 19.18
CA LEU A 115 -3.83 -14.25 20.08
C LEU A 115 -3.35 -14.11 21.53
N GLN A 116 -2.17 -13.54 21.76
CA GLN A 116 -1.64 -13.25 23.09
C GLN A 116 -2.45 -12.18 23.85
N ARG A 117 -3.36 -11.44 23.19
CA ARG A 117 -4.09 -10.31 23.80
C ARG A 117 -5.59 -10.57 23.83
N PRO A 118 -6.25 -10.61 25.01
CA PRO A 118 -7.68 -10.94 25.11
C PRO A 118 -8.58 -10.11 24.20
N LEU A 119 -8.38 -8.79 24.13
CA LEU A 119 -9.18 -7.88 23.29
C LEU A 119 -8.96 -8.07 21.78
N LEU A 120 -7.86 -8.70 21.38
CA LEU A 120 -7.48 -8.90 19.98
C LEU A 120 -7.56 -10.37 19.54
N ARG A 121 -7.86 -11.31 20.46
CA ARG A 121 -7.95 -12.76 20.19
C ARG A 121 -8.87 -13.13 19.04
N PRO A 122 -10.09 -12.57 18.91
CA PRO A 122 -10.96 -12.90 17.78
C PRO A 122 -10.31 -12.57 16.43
N THR A 123 -9.66 -11.40 16.35
CA THR A 123 -8.89 -10.97 15.19
C THR A 123 -7.67 -11.89 14.97
N GLY A 124 -7.03 -12.35 16.04
CA GLY A 124 -5.91 -13.30 15.97
C GLY A 124 -6.31 -14.63 15.34
N TRP A 125 -7.48 -15.17 15.69
CA TRP A 125 -8.01 -16.38 15.07
C TRP A 125 -8.38 -16.18 13.60
N LEU A 126 -8.96 -15.03 13.25
CA LEU A 126 -9.19 -14.67 11.85
C LEU A 126 -7.89 -14.64 11.06
N LEU A 127 -6.86 -13.95 11.57
CA LEU A 127 -5.54 -13.90 10.93
C LEU A 127 -4.87 -15.27 10.85
N PHE A 128 -5.08 -16.14 11.84
CA PHE A 128 -4.58 -17.52 11.81
C PHE A 128 -5.25 -18.34 10.71
N GLY A 129 -6.57 -18.21 10.55
CA GLY A 129 -7.31 -18.83 9.45
C GLY A 129 -6.84 -18.34 8.08
N VAL A 130 -6.63 -17.03 7.93
CA VAL A 130 -6.04 -16.44 6.71
C VAL A 130 -4.64 -17.01 6.47
N ALA A 131 -3.79 -17.12 7.51
CA ALA A 131 -2.45 -17.69 7.39
C ALA A 131 -2.47 -19.15 6.89
N LEU A 132 -3.41 -19.97 7.38
CA LEU A 132 -3.61 -21.34 6.92
C LEU A 132 -4.09 -21.40 5.46
N ALA A 133 -5.08 -20.59 5.10
CA ALA A 133 -5.59 -20.52 3.73
C ALA A 133 -4.50 -20.07 2.74
N THR A 134 -3.72 -19.04 3.08
CA THR A 134 -2.58 -18.59 2.28
C THR A 134 -1.50 -19.67 2.20
N SER A 135 -1.23 -20.37 3.30
CA SER A 135 -0.23 -21.44 3.32
C SER A 135 -0.60 -22.59 2.40
N TRP A 136 -1.87 -23.03 2.45
CA TRP A 136 -2.39 -24.04 1.53
C TRP A 136 -2.32 -23.54 0.08
N ALA A 137 -2.82 -22.33 -0.20
CA ALA A 137 -2.82 -21.76 -1.55
C ALA A 137 -1.40 -21.70 -2.15
N ARG A 138 -0.39 -21.36 -1.34
CA ARG A 138 1.02 -21.31 -1.77
C ARG A 138 1.62 -22.69 -2.06
N ILE A 139 1.11 -23.75 -1.44
CA ILE A 139 1.45 -25.13 -1.80
C ILE A 139 0.70 -25.53 -3.08
N TYR A 140 -0.60 -25.22 -3.16
CA TYR A 140 -1.47 -25.55 -4.27
C TYR A 140 -0.93 -25.01 -5.61
N VAL A 141 -0.53 -23.73 -5.64
CA VAL A 141 0.04 -23.08 -6.84
C VAL A 141 1.51 -23.44 -7.11
N GLY A 142 2.12 -24.34 -6.33
CA GLY A 142 3.44 -24.91 -6.64
C GLY A 142 4.65 -24.07 -6.23
N VAL A 143 4.48 -23.00 -5.44
CA VAL A 143 5.60 -22.11 -5.06
C VAL A 143 6.29 -22.49 -3.75
N HIS A 144 5.71 -23.38 -2.95
CA HIS A 144 6.25 -23.85 -1.68
C HIS A 144 5.93 -25.32 -1.39
N PHE A 145 6.84 -25.97 -0.68
CA PHE A 145 6.60 -27.27 -0.07
C PHE A 145 5.89 -27.14 1.30
N PRO A 146 5.19 -28.19 1.77
CA PRO A 146 4.63 -28.23 3.12
C PRO A 146 5.67 -27.97 4.23
N ARG A 147 6.91 -28.45 4.05
CA ARG A 147 8.03 -28.14 4.96
C ARG A 147 8.33 -26.65 5.06
N ASP A 148 8.23 -25.91 3.95
CA ASP A 148 8.50 -24.47 3.92
C ASP A 148 7.49 -23.68 4.76
N ILE A 149 6.23 -24.11 4.66
CA ILE A 149 5.12 -23.59 5.45
C ILE A 149 5.30 -23.93 6.93
N LEU A 150 5.62 -25.18 7.25
CA LEU A 150 5.81 -25.61 8.64
C LEU A 150 6.96 -24.85 9.31
N ALA A 151 8.08 -24.67 8.60
CA ALA A 151 9.19 -23.86 9.08
C ALA A 151 8.78 -22.39 9.27
N GLY A 152 7.94 -21.85 8.37
CA GLY A 152 7.38 -20.51 8.53
C GLY A 152 6.46 -20.38 9.76
N LEU A 153 5.62 -21.37 10.03
CA LEU A 153 4.77 -21.42 11.23
C LEU A 153 5.62 -21.44 12.50
N VAL A 154 6.62 -22.33 12.57
CA VAL A 154 7.52 -22.45 13.71
C VAL A 154 8.30 -21.16 13.93
N LEU A 155 8.89 -20.60 12.87
CA LEU A 155 9.61 -19.33 12.95
C LEU A 155 8.66 -18.20 13.40
N GLY A 156 7.44 -18.15 12.89
CA GLY A 156 6.45 -17.16 13.28
C GLY A 156 6.05 -17.24 14.76
N ALA A 157 5.90 -18.45 15.29
CA ALA A 157 5.65 -18.67 16.72
C ALA A 157 6.85 -18.19 17.59
N LEU A 158 8.07 -18.57 17.20
CA LEU A 158 9.29 -18.16 17.91
C LEU A 158 9.47 -16.64 17.91
N LEU A 159 9.24 -15.99 16.77
CA LEU A 159 9.29 -14.53 16.66
C LEU A 159 8.21 -13.85 17.52
N ALA A 160 6.98 -14.35 17.50
CA ALA A 160 5.90 -13.81 18.32
C ALA A 160 6.20 -13.90 19.83
N LEU A 161 6.79 -15.02 20.27
CA LEU A 161 7.26 -15.18 21.66
C LEU A 161 8.43 -14.24 21.97
N GLY A 162 9.42 -14.16 21.08
CA GLY A 162 10.59 -13.30 21.24
C GLY A 162 10.23 -11.81 21.32
N PHE A 163 9.32 -11.34 20.46
CA PHE A 163 8.85 -9.96 20.49
C PHE A 163 8.06 -9.63 21.76
N ASP A 164 7.22 -10.54 22.26
CA ASP A 164 6.50 -10.31 23.51
C ASP A 164 7.45 -10.33 24.72
N ALA A 165 8.42 -11.23 24.75
CA ALA A 165 9.45 -11.29 25.77
C ALA A 165 10.33 -10.01 25.78
N ALA A 166 10.79 -9.55 24.61
CA ALA A 166 11.58 -8.33 24.48
C ALA A 166 10.80 -7.10 24.95
N LEU A 167 9.52 -7.01 24.57
CA LEU A 167 8.65 -5.93 25.01
C LEU A 167 8.32 -6.00 26.50
N GLY A 168 8.15 -7.20 27.06
CA GLY A 168 8.01 -7.43 28.49
C GLY A 168 9.24 -6.99 29.27
N ALA A 169 10.44 -7.34 28.79
CA ALA A 169 11.71 -6.92 29.37
C ALA A 169 11.88 -5.40 29.30
N MET A 170 11.54 -4.78 28.17
CA MET A 170 11.59 -3.32 28.00
C MET A 170 10.62 -2.61 28.96
N ARG A 171 9.39 -3.11 29.13
CA ARG A 171 8.39 -2.55 30.06
C ARG A 171 8.78 -2.69 31.54
N ARG A 172 9.52 -3.75 31.89
CA ARG A 172 10.06 -3.92 33.25
C ARG A 172 11.19 -2.95 33.54
N ARG A 173 11.98 -2.59 32.52
CA ARG A 173 13.13 -1.67 32.63
C ARG A 173 12.75 -0.20 32.47
N LEU A 174 11.67 0.08 31.74
CA LEU A 174 11.13 1.41 31.50
C LEU A 174 9.68 1.41 31.95
N PRO A 175 9.35 1.91 33.17
CA PRO A 175 7.95 2.00 33.59
C PRO A 175 7.16 2.75 32.51
N ALA A 176 5.93 2.33 32.24
CA ALA A 176 5.15 2.83 31.09
C ALA A 176 5.04 4.36 31.04
N PHE A 177 5.13 5.03 32.19
CA PHE A 177 5.23 6.47 32.32
C PHE A 177 6.51 7.04 31.67
N GLU A 178 7.67 6.43 31.89
CA GLU A 178 8.95 6.86 31.30
C GLU A 178 9.00 6.60 29.80
N LEU A 179 8.49 5.46 29.30
CA LEU A 179 8.46 5.21 27.86
C LEU A 179 7.51 6.18 27.14
N LEU A 180 6.33 6.46 27.71
CA LEU A 180 5.43 7.48 27.16
C LEU A 180 6.05 8.88 27.31
N ALA A 181 6.71 9.20 28.42
CA ALA A 181 7.43 10.45 28.61
C ALA A 181 8.64 10.60 27.67
N PHE A 182 9.27 9.50 27.26
CA PHE A 182 10.39 9.45 26.32
C PHE A 182 9.93 9.57 24.87
N LEU A 183 8.84 8.89 24.50
CA LEU A 183 8.30 8.92 23.14
C LEU A 183 7.46 10.18 22.88
N ARG A 184 6.88 10.80 23.90
CA ARG A 184 6.10 12.04 23.78
C ARG A 184 6.89 13.21 23.17
N PRO A 185 8.13 13.54 23.60
CA PRO A 185 8.93 14.58 22.94
C PRO A 185 9.33 14.17 21.54
N LEU A 186 9.60 12.88 21.25
CA LEU A 186 9.87 12.42 19.89
C LEU A 186 8.63 12.61 19.00
N GLY A 187 7.45 12.20 19.46
CA GLY A 187 6.18 12.40 18.74
C GLY A 187 5.84 13.88 18.56
N ALA A 188 6.16 14.73 19.54
CA ALA A 188 6.01 16.18 19.43
C ALA A 188 6.99 16.78 18.40
N ARG A 189 8.26 16.36 18.41
CA ARG A 189 9.29 16.78 17.45
C ARG A 189 8.94 16.34 16.03
N LEU A 190 8.61 15.05 15.83
CA LEU A 190 8.16 14.53 14.54
C LEU A 190 6.91 15.26 14.06
N SER A 191 5.94 15.48 14.94
CA SER A 191 4.76 16.26 14.59
C SER A 191 5.10 17.71 14.23
N ALA A 192 6.06 18.35 14.90
CA ALA A 192 6.49 19.71 14.57
C ALA A 192 7.18 19.77 13.20
N VAL A 193 8.01 18.76 12.89
CA VAL A 193 8.65 18.61 11.57
C VAL A 193 7.59 18.41 10.48
N VAL A 194 6.68 17.45 10.67
CA VAL A 194 5.60 17.12 9.72
C VAL A 194 4.62 18.29 9.54
N CYS A 195 4.40 19.10 10.58
CA CYS A 195 3.60 20.33 10.52
C CYS A 195 4.42 21.57 10.11
N GLY A 196 5.67 21.43 9.66
CA GLY A 196 6.46 22.53 9.13
C GLY A 196 6.01 22.92 7.72
N ASP A 197 5.99 24.21 7.40
CA ASP A 197 5.44 24.72 6.13
C ASP A 197 6.16 24.19 4.87
N ARG A 198 7.44 23.82 5.01
CA ARG A 198 8.25 23.31 3.90
C ARG A 198 8.28 21.78 3.82
N PHE A 199 7.64 21.08 4.76
CA PHE A 199 7.74 19.63 4.84
C PHE A 199 7.21 18.94 3.58
N SER A 200 6.06 19.37 3.05
CA SER A 200 5.50 18.81 1.82
C SER A 200 6.37 19.08 0.59
N LEU A 201 7.07 20.21 0.52
CA LEU A 201 8.05 20.49 -0.52
C LEU A 201 9.23 19.51 -0.43
N TYR A 202 9.84 19.36 0.76
CA TYR A 202 10.95 18.43 0.95
C TYR A 202 10.53 16.98 0.71
N PHE A 203 9.30 16.63 1.08
CA PHE A 203 8.71 15.32 0.78
C PHE A 203 8.65 15.06 -0.72
N VAL A 204 8.13 16.01 -1.51
CA VAL A 204 8.10 15.88 -2.97
C VAL A 204 9.51 15.79 -3.55
N LEU A 205 10.42 16.66 -3.13
CA LEU A 205 11.82 16.63 -3.59
C LEU A 205 12.51 15.30 -3.27
N LEU A 206 12.23 14.71 -2.10
CA LEU A 206 12.75 13.40 -1.72
C LEU A 206 12.23 12.30 -2.66
N PHE A 207 10.94 12.30 -2.96
CA PHE A 207 10.35 11.34 -3.91
C PHE A 207 10.90 11.53 -5.32
N THR A 208 11.06 12.77 -5.79
CA THR A 208 11.69 13.08 -7.08
C THR A 208 13.14 12.59 -7.14
N ALA A 209 13.93 12.84 -6.09
CA ALA A 209 15.31 12.37 -6.03
C ALA A 209 15.41 10.84 -5.98
N ALA A 210 14.53 10.19 -5.21
CA ALA A 210 14.43 8.74 -5.15
C ALA A 210 14.05 8.15 -6.51
N ALA A 211 13.08 8.74 -7.21
CA ALA A 211 12.68 8.32 -8.55
C ALA A 211 13.84 8.32 -9.54
N PHE A 212 14.59 9.41 -9.57
CA PHE A 212 15.74 9.51 -10.47
C PHE A 212 16.82 8.48 -10.11
N GLY A 213 17.12 8.32 -8.82
CA GLY A 213 18.10 7.32 -8.35
C GLY A 213 17.69 5.88 -8.68
N ILE A 214 16.42 5.53 -8.46
CA ILE A 214 15.89 4.19 -8.75
C ILE A 214 15.81 3.97 -10.27
N GLY A 215 15.38 4.96 -11.04
CA GLY A 215 15.30 4.90 -12.50
C GLY A 215 16.66 4.73 -13.20
N LEU A 216 17.72 5.37 -12.68
CA LEU A 216 19.09 5.16 -13.16
C LEU A 216 19.61 3.75 -12.89
N GLN A 217 19.15 3.10 -11.82
CA GLN A 217 19.54 1.75 -11.43
C GLN A 217 18.63 0.66 -12.00
N ALA A 218 17.57 1.02 -12.71
CA ALA A 218 16.72 0.06 -13.41
C ALA A 218 17.34 -0.33 -14.76
N PRO A 219 17.29 -1.62 -15.18
CA PRO A 219 16.68 -2.74 -14.48
C PRO A 219 17.62 -3.45 -13.48
N ASP A 220 18.91 -3.07 -13.43
CA ASP A 220 19.98 -3.84 -12.77
C ASP A 220 19.71 -4.12 -11.29
N VAL A 221 19.19 -3.12 -10.57
CA VAL A 221 18.82 -3.23 -9.15
C VAL A 221 17.30 -3.33 -8.98
N PHE A 222 16.56 -2.56 -9.77
CA PHE A 222 15.09 -2.50 -9.72
C PHE A 222 14.52 -3.03 -11.03
N PRO A 223 13.90 -4.22 -11.05
CA PRO A 223 13.34 -4.79 -12.27
C PRO A 223 12.22 -3.88 -12.80
N LEU A 224 12.00 -3.85 -14.12
CA LEU A 224 10.96 -3.00 -14.73
C LEU A 224 9.55 -3.33 -14.21
N THR A 225 9.31 -4.59 -13.82
CA THR A 225 8.07 -5.05 -13.16
C THR A 225 7.78 -4.35 -11.83
N PHE A 226 8.79 -3.71 -11.22
CA PHE A 226 8.62 -2.90 -10.02
C PHE A 226 7.70 -1.68 -10.25
N PHE A 227 7.75 -1.12 -11.47
CA PHE A 227 7.06 0.09 -11.90
C PHE A 227 5.88 -0.18 -12.85
N GLN A 228 5.60 -1.44 -13.17
CA GLN A 228 4.47 -1.77 -14.05
C GLN A 228 3.16 -1.74 -13.27
N GLU A 229 2.04 -1.65 -14.01
CA GLU A 229 0.70 -1.85 -13.45
C GLU A 229 0.63 -3.16 -12.65
N GLY A 230 0.11 -3.08 -11.42
CA GLY A 230 0.10 -4.22 -10.50
C GLY A 230 1.46 -4.56 -9.86
N GLY A 231 2.50 -3.79 -10.16
CA GLY A 231 3.83 -3.83 -9.54
C GLY A 231 3.85 -3.29 -8.11
N ALA A 232 5.04 -3.18 -7.51
CA ALA A 232 5.17 -2.79 -6.11
C ALA A 232 4.76 -1.33 -5.86
N VAL A 233 5.11 -0.42 -6.78
CA VAL A 233 4.75 0.99 -6.68
C VAL A 233 3.25 1.18 -6.83
N ALA A 234 2.65 0.67 -7.91
CA ALA A 234 1.21 0.73 -8.14
C ALA A 234 0.37 0.13 -7.00
N ASN A 235 0.76 -1.05 -6.49
CA ASN A 235 0.13 -1.63 -5.30
C ASN A 235 0.29 -0.71 -4.08
N GLY A 236 1.46 -0.12 -3.87
CA GLY A 236 1.67 0.88 -2.81
C GLY A 236 0.73 2.08 -2.95
N THR A 237 0.55 2.58 -4.16
CA THR A 237 -0.33 3.72 -4.47
C THR A 237 -1.77 3.40 -4.11
N LEU A 238 -2.28 2.24 -4.54
CA LEU A 238 -3.62 1.75 -4.17
C LEU A 238 -3.81 1.62 -2.66
N PHE A 239 -2.79 1.13 -1.93
CA PHE A 239 -2.81 1.05 -0.47
C PHE A 239 -3.04 2.43 0.14
N PHE A 240 -2.24 3.41 -0.27
CA PHE A 240 -2.32 4.75 0.28
C PHE A 240 -3.62 5.46 -0.11
N TYR A 241 -4.16 5.22 -1.31
CA TYR A 241 -5.49 5.72 -1.68
C TYR A 241 -6.59 5.15 -0.78
N ALA A 242 -6.57 3.84 -0.51
CA ALA A 242 -7.51 3.21 0.42
C ALA A 242 -7.36 3.78 1.85
N ALA A 243 -6.13 4.01 2.31
CA ALA A 243 -5.86 4.65 3.60
C ALA A 243 -6.36 6.11 3.66
N ALA A 244 -6.20 6.87 2.57
CA ALA A 244 -6.70 8.23 2.45
C ALA A 244 -8.24 8.27 2.50
N LEU A 245 -8.92 7.37 1.77
CA LEU A 245 -10.38 7.22 1.81
C LEU A 245 -10.87 6.92 3.24
N LEU A 246 -10.20 5.98 3.93
CA LEU A 246 -10.51 5.67 5.32
C LEU A 246 -10.29 6.88 6.25
N MET A 247 -9.22 7.65 6.04
CA MET A 247 -8.98 8.88 6.80
C MET A 247 -10.08 9.93 6.56
N VAL A 248 -10.53 10.15 5.32
CA VAL A 248 -11.62 11.08 5.01
C VAL A 248 -12.93 10.65 5.68
N ALA A 249 -13.22 9.34 5.66
CA ALA A 249 -14.40 8.77 6.28
C ALA A 249 -14.39 8.92 7.82
N THR A 250 -13.23 8.72 8.45
CA THR A 250 -13.12 8.67 9.92
C THR A 250 -12.78 10.01 10.58
N LEU A 251 -12.06 10.90 9.90
CA LEU A 251 -11.68 12.19 10.47
C LEU A 251 -12.87 13.16 10.51
N ARG A 252 -13.12 13.71 11.69
CA ARG A 252 -14.08 14.79 11.89
C ARG A 252 -13.34 16.12 11.77
N LEU A 253 -13.60 16.86 10.69
CA LEU A 253 -13.08 18.20 10.46
C LEU A 253 -14.28 19.17 10.46
N PRO A 254 -14.49 20.00 11.49
CA PRO A 254 -15.71 20.80 11.68
C PRO A 254 -15.95 21.86 10.59
N PHE A 255 -14.92 22.21 9.82
CA PHE A 255 -15.01 23.18 8.71
C PHE A 255 -15.25 22.52 7.34
N VAL A 256 -15.22 21.18 7.28
CA VAL A 256 -15.40 20.39 6.07
C VAL A 256 -16.85 19.92 6.03
N ARG A 257 -17.60 20.41 5.05
CA ARG A 257 -19.01 20.07 4.87
C ARG A 257 -19.15 18.64 4.34
N HIS A 258 -20.35 18.05 4.45
CA HIS A 258 -20.64 16.75 3.83
C HIS A 258 -20.35 16.75 2.33
N ALA A 259 -20.67 17.84 1.63
CA ALA A 259 -20.34 18.03 0.21
C ALA A 259 -18.83 18.00 -0.06
N ASP A 260 -18.02 18.63 0.80
CA ASP A 260 -16.56 18.63 0.67
C ASP A 260 -15.99 17.20 0.86
N LYS A 261 -16.55 16.45 1.82
CA LYS A 261 -16.17 15.04 2.03
C LYS A 261 -16.56 14.17 0.85
N LEU A 262 -17.80 14.29 0.38
CA LEU A 262 -18.31 13.52 -0.75
C LEU A 262 -17.48 13.78 -2.02
N ALA A 263 -17.22 15.06 -2.33
CA ALA A 263 -16.37 15.42 -3.46
C ALA A 263 -14.95 14.85 -3.33
N THR A 264 -14.37 14.86 -2.12
CA THR A 264 -13.05 14.26 -1.86
C THR A 264 -13.08 12.74 -2.09
N VAL A 265 -14.12 12.05 -1.60
CA VAL A 265 -14.29 10.60 -1.81
C VAL A 265 -14.44 10.28 -3.29
N ILE A 266 -15.25 11.02 -4.04
CA ILE A 266 -15.44 10.84 -5.49
C ILE A 266 -14.10 10.96 -6.22
N VAL A 267 -13.34 12.02 -5.96
CA VAL A 267 -12.03 12.23 -6.61
C VAL A 267 -11.03 11.13 -6.23
N LEU A 268 -10.96 10.75 -4.94
CA LEU A 268 -10.07 9.67 -4.49
C LEU A 268 -10.44 8.32 -5.11
N LEU A 269 -11.73 8.00 -5.23
CA LEU A 269 -12.20 6.77 -5.90
C LEU A 269 -11.84 6.80 -7.39
N ALA A 270 -11.97 7.95 -8.05
CA ALA A 270 -11.57 8.10 -9.45
C ALA A 270 -10.06 7.89 -9.63
N CYS A 271 -9.22 8.47 -8.77
CA CYS A 271 -7.78 8.23 -8.77
C CYS A 271 -7.45 6.75 -8.49
N THR A 272 -8.13 6.13 -7.52
CA THR A 272 -7.95 4.70 -7.20
C THR A 272 -8.32 3.82 -8.41
N ALA A 273 -9.40 4.17 -9.11
CA ALA A 273 -9.83 3.43 -10.29
C ALA A 273 -8.85 3.59 -11.45
N ARG A 274 -8.31 4.80 -11.68
CA ARG A 274 -7.22 5.04 -12.64
C ARG A 274 -6.01 4.17 -12.31
N GLU A 275 -5.53 4.23 -11.09
CA GLU A 275 -4.35 3.48 -10.62
C GLU A 275 -4.53 1.95 -10.73
N ALA A 276 -5.74 1.46 -10.50
CA ALA A 276 -6.04 0.03 -10.57
C ALA A 276 -6.17 -0.49 -12.02
N GLY A 277 -5.93 0.35 -13.04
CA GLY A 277 -6.16 0.01 -14.44
C GLY A 277 -7.64 -0.26 -14.75
N LEU A 278 -8.56 0.21 -13.89
CA LEU A 278 -9.99 0.03 -14.14
C LEU A 278 -10.41 0.95 -15.30
N PRO A 279 -11.35 0.51 -16.15
CA PRO A 279 -11.75 1.19 -17.38
C PRO A 279 -12.37 2.60 -17.23
N ALA A 280 -12.33 3.20 -16.04
CA ALA A 280 -13.11 4.37 -15.65
C ALA A 280 -12.58 5.74 -16.14
N PRO A 281 -11.30 5.92 -16.53
CA PRO A 281 -10.90 7.18 -17.19
C PRO A 281 -10.14 7.04 -18.52
N ASP A 282 -9.42 5.95 -18.78
CA ASP A 282 -8.50 5.87 -19.92
C ASP A 282 -9.23 5.61 -21.25
N ILE A 283 -10.36 4.90 -21.18
CA ILE A 283 -11.29 4.72 -22.30
C ILE A 283 -11.98 6.03 -22.67
N GLY A 284 -12.24 6.92 -21.71
CA GLY A 284 -12.88 8.21 -21.97
C GLY A 284 -12.02 9.14 -22.83
N MET A 285 -10.73 9.22 -22.55
CA MET A 285 -9.77 9.99 -23.35
C MET A 285 -9.51 9.37 -24.73
N ARG A 286 -9.45 8.03 -24.80
CA ARG A 286 -9.34 7.30 -26.08
C ARG A 286 -10.59 7.44 -26.95
N LEU A 287 -11.79 7.43 -26.36
CA LEU A 287 -13.06 7.66 -27.05
C LEU A 287 -13.24 9.13 -27.48
N LEU A 288 -12.78 10.10 -26.68
CA LEU A 288 -12.77 11.51 -27.07
C LEU A 288 -11.80 11.78 -28.24
N ARG A 289 -10.65 11.08 -28.28
CA ARG A 289 -9.71 11.12 -29.42
C ARG A 289 -10.23 10.38 -30.66
N ALA A 290 -11.07 9.35 -30.48
CA ALA A 290 -11.63 8.56 -31.58
C ALA A 290 -12.76 9.27 -32.36
N GLY A 291 -13.15 10.48 -31.96
CA GLY A 291 -14.21 11.23 -32.60
C GLY A 291 -15.60 10.67 -32.27
N PHE A 292 -16.57 11.57 -32.10
CA PHE A 292 -17.99 11.22 -32.08
C PHE A 292 -18.43 10.85 -33.50
N GLY A 293 -18.07 9.64 -33.95
CA GLY A 293 -18.62 9.09 -35.18
C GLY A 293 -20.12 8.89 -35.02
N ASP A 294 -20.90 9.46 -35.93
CA ASP A 294 -22.36 9.45 -35.94
C ASP A 294 -22.92 8.03 -35.80
N GLY A 295 -23.78 7.82 -34.79
CA GLY A 295 -24.82 6.80 -34.87
C GLY A 295 -24.95 5.78 -33.73
N ASP A 296 -24.01 5.62 -32.80
CA ASP A 296 -24.19 4.61 -31.74
C ASP A 296 -23.62 4.99 -30.36
N ALA A 297 -24.48 5.62 -29.56
CA ALA A 297 -24.28 5.80 -28.13
C ALA A 297 -24.59 4.49 -27.40
N SER A 298 -23.71 3.49 -27.54
CA SER A 298 -23.83 2.28 -26.74
C SER A 298 -23.84 2.65 -25.25
N ALA A 299 -24.74 2.05 -24.46
CA ALA A 299 -24.92 2.31 -23.02
C ALA A 299 -23.61 2.42 -22.19
N PRO A 300 -22.52 1.68 -22.51
CA PRO A 300 -21.22 1.85 -21.85
C PRO A 300 -20.61 3.25 -22.03
N LYS A 301 -20.76 3.88 -23.21
CA LYS A 301 -20.20 5.21 -23.51
C LYS A 301 -20.88 6.30 -22.68
N VAL A 302 -22.21 6.24 -22.55
CA VAL A 302 -22.99 7.18 -21.73
C VAL A 302 -22.59 7.06 -20.26
N LEU A 303 -22.40 5.85 -19.76
CA LEU A 303 -21.99 5.60 -18.38
C LEU A 303 -20.59 6.16 -18.08
N ILE A 304 -19.64 6.04 -19.02
CA ILE A 304 -18.29 6.59 -18.90
C ILE A 304 -18.33 8.12 -18.85
N VAL A 305 -19.04 8.76 -19.79
CA VAL A 305 -19.17 10.23 -19.83
C VAL A 305 -19.86 10.75 -18.56
N ALA A 306 -20.92 10.08 -18.11
CA ALA A 306 -21.60 10.44 -16.86
C ALA A 306 -20.67 10.31 -15.65
N THR A 307 -19.87 9.25 -15.58
CA THR A 307 -18.90 9.04 -14.49
C THR A 307 -17.82 10.13 -14.49
N LEU A 308 -17.26 10.44 -15.66
CA LEU A 308 -16.28 11.53 -15.81
C LEU A 308 -16.87 12.89 -15.44
N ALA A 309 -18.10 13.18 -15.84
CA ALA A 309 -18.78 14.42 -15.49
C ALA A 309 -18.92 14.57 -13.97
N VAL A 310 -19.27 13.49 -13.25
CA VAL A 310 -19.34 13.49 -11.78
C VAL A 310 -17.98 13.79 -11.15
N VAL A 311 -16.91 13.19 -11.67
CA VAL A 311 -15.54 13.44 -11.20
C VAL A 311 -15.10 14.89 -11.46
N VAL A 312 -15.37 15.42 -12.65
CA VAL A 312 -15.06 16.81 -13.01
C VAL A 312 -15.80 17.80 -12.13
N VAL A 313 -17.10 17.56 -11.88
CA VAL A 313 -17.90 18.41 -10.98
C VAL A 313 -17.36 18.37 -9.55
N ALA A 314 -17.00 17.19 -9.04
CA ALA A 314 -16.39 17.04 -7.72
C ALA A 314 -15.03 17.76 -7.62
N ALA A 315 -14.17 17.61 -8.64
CA ALA A 315 -12.88 18.30 -8.71
C ALA A 315 -13.05 19.84 -8.78
N ALA A 316 -13.99 20.32 -9.61
CA ALA A 316 -14.32 21.74 -9.72
C ALA A 316 -14.87 22.31 -8.40
N TRP A 317 -15.71 21.55 -7.69
CA TRP A 317 -16.20 21.89 -6.36
C TRP A 317 -15.03 22.08 -5.39
N LEU A 318 -14.13 21.10 -5.31
CA LEU A 318 -12.95 21.16 -4.42
C LEU A 318 -12.01 22.31 -4.79
N ALA A 319 -11.78 22.55 -6.08
CA ALA A 319 -10.95 23.66 -6.56
C ALA A 319 -11.55 25.03 -6.17
N ARG A 320 -12.88 25.19 -6.33
CA ARG A 320 -13.59 26.41 -5.90
C ARG A 320 -13.52 26.56 -4.38
N ARG A 321 -13.76 25.48 -3.63
CA ARG A 321 -13.69 25.46 -2.17
C ARG A 321 -12.29 25.83 -1.68
N TYR A 322 -11.25 25.29 -2.30
CA TYR A 322 -9.86 25.62 -2.03
C TYR A 322 -9.59 27.10 -2.33
N ARG A 323 -9.96 27.64 -3.50
CA ARG A 323 -9.76 29.07 -3.83
C ARG A 323 -10.41 30.00 -2.81
N GLN A 324 -11.64 29.72 -2.41
CA GLN A 324 -12.37 30.51 -1.41
C GLN A 324 -11.74 30.40 -0.02
N GLY A 325 -11.31 29.20 0.38
CA GLY A 325 -10.72 28.93 1.69
C GLY A 325 -9.23 29.26 1.80
N ARG A 326 -8.48 29.31 0.69
CA ARG A 326 -7.01 29.41 0.69
C ARG A 326 -6.55 30.71 1.31
N ARG A 327 -7.16 31.85 0.97
CA ARG A 327 -6.77 33.14 1.55
C ARG A 327 -6.96 33.14 3.07
N PHE A 328 -8.08 32.59 3.54
CA PHE A 328 -8.37 32.43 4.96
C PHE A 328 -7.42 31.45 5.66
N ALA A 329 -7.12 30.32 5.01
CA ALA A 329 -6.22 29.30 5.54
C ALA A 329 -4.76 29.77 5.59
N LEU A 330 -4.29 30.49 4.58
CA LEU A 330 -2.95 31.08 4.55
C LEU A 330 -2.80 32.22 5.58
N ALA A 331 -3.87 32.97 5.84
CA ALA A 331 -3.89 34.02 6.86
C ALA A 331 -3.87 33.49 8.30
N ARG A 332 -4.25 32.23 8.53
CA ARG A 332 -4.21 31.60 9.85
C ARG A 332 -3.10 30.58 9.91
N GLN A 333 -2.08 30.86 10.72
CA GLN A 333 -0.89 30.02 10.88
C GLN A 333 -1.22 28.53 11.13
N GLN A 334 -2.28 28.24 11.88
CA GLN A 334 -2.72 26.87 12.19
C GLN A 334 -3.23 26.05 10.98
N TRP A 335 -3.61 26.69 9.86
CA TRP A 335 -4.14 26.03 8.66
C TRP A 335 -3.25 26.18 7.42
N ARG A 336 -2.23 27.04 7.52
CA ARG A 336 -1.31 27.38 6.43
C ARG A 336 -0.60 26.15 5.87
N THR A 337 -0.07 25.30 6.75
CA THR A 337 0.68 24.11 6.38
C THR A 337 -0.19 23.12 5.61
N ALA A 338 -1.41 22.84 6.09
CA ALA A 338 -2.34 21.94 5.41
C ALA A 338 -2.71 22.47 4.01
N ALA A 339 -2.98 23.77 3.88
CA ALA A 339 -3.28 24.40 2.60
C ALA A 339 -2.09 24.30 1.61
N PHE A 340 -0.86 24.51 2.10
CA PHE A 340 0.33 24.35 1.29
C PHE A 340 0.54 22.89 0.84
N THR A 341 0.29 21.92 1.70
CA THR A 341 0.34 20.50 1.32
C THR A 341 -0.71 20.14 0.27
N VAL A 342 -1.94 20.66 0.35
CA VAL A 342 -2.96 20.48 -0.71
C VAL A 342 -2.50 21.10 -2.03
N LEU A 343 -1.86 22.27 -1.99
CA LEU A 343 -1.27 22.88 -3.19
C LEU A 343 -0.20 21.98 -3.80
N MET A 344 0.74 21.48 -2.98
CA MET A 344 1.79 20.58 -3.44
C MET A 344 1.20 19.30 -4.05
N ALA A 345 0.21 18.68 -3.41
CA ALA A 345 -0.47 17.49 -3.95
C ALA A 345 -1.12 17.79 -5.32
N THR A 346 -1.73 18.97 -5.46
CA THR A 346 -2.36 19.40 -6.72
C THR A 346 -1.31 19.62 -7.81
N LEU A 347 -0.18 20.27 -7.48
CA LEU A 347 0.92 20.48 -8.42
C LEU A 347 1.54 19.17 -8.86
N VAL A 348 1.75 18.22 -7.93
CA VAL A 348 2.23 16.88 -8.25
C VAL A 348 1.24 16.17 -9.17
N ALA A 349 -0.07 16.24 -8.91
CA ALA A 349 -1.07 15.55 -9.73
C ALA A 349 -1.14 16.10 -11.16
N VAL A 350 -0.99 17.42 -11.31
CA VAL A 350 -0.91 18.06 -12.63
C VAL A 350 0.40 17.68 -13.33
N PHE A 351 1.50 17.60 -12.60
CA PHE A 351 2.79 17.23 -13.14
C PHE A 351 2.82 15.78 -13.60
N THR A 352 2.33 14.82 -12.79
CA THR A 352 2.25 13.41 -13.19
C THR A 352 1.35 13.23 -14.39
N ALA A 353 0.16 13.84 -14.41
CA ALA A 353 -0.71 13.80 -15.59
C ALA A 353 -0.06 14.40 -16.86
N ALA A 354 0.91 15.32 -16.73
CA ALA A 354 1.69 15.81 -17.85
C ALA A 354 2.81 14.84 -18.25
N LEU A 355 3.38 14.09 -17.28
CA LEU A 355 4.36 13.04 -17.53
C LEU A 355 3.76 11.89 -18.34
N ASP A 356 2.50 11.49 -18.12
CA ASP A 356 1.82 10.42 -18.88
C ASP A 356 1.96 10.58 -20.41
N SER A 357 2.04 11.83 -20.88
CA SER A 357 2.10 12.17 -22.30
C SER A 357 3.52 12.21 -22.89
N LEU A 358 4.55 12.12 -22.03
CA LEU A 358 5.95 12.27 -22.43
C LEU A 358 6.60 10.99 -22.97
N PRO A 359 6.34 9.76 -22.47
CA PRO A 359 6.95 8.54 -22.99
C PRO A 359 6.67 8.31 -24.48
N GLU A 360 5.44 8.53 -24.95
CA GLU A 360 5.08 8.45 -26.38
C GLU A 360 5.79 9.53 -27.22
N MET A 361 5.95 10.73 -26.64
CA MET A 361 6.67 11.84 -27.24
C MET A 361 8.20 11.68 -27.19
N ALA A 362 8.74 10.86 -26.29
CA ALA A 362 10.17 10.55 -26.22
C ALA A 362 10.53 9.38 -27.14
N ALA A 363 9.66 8.37 -27.21
CA ALA A 363 9.79 7.22 -28.11
C ALA A 363 9.75 7.63 -29.59
N SER A 364 9.02 8.70 -29.94
CA SER A 364 8.99 9.25 -31.30
C SER A 364 10.28 9.98 -31.71
N PHE A 365 11.20 10.25 -30.78
CA PHE A 365 12.37 11.09 -31.03
C PHE A 365 13.75 10.41 -30.86
N ALA A 366 13.87 9.11 -30.51
CA ALA A 366 15.22 8.58 -30.24
C ALA A 366 15.51 7.07 -30.36
N GLY A 367 16.77 6.81 -30.76
CA GLY A 367 17.49 5.54 -30.67
C GLY A 367 18.15 5.24 -29.31
N THR A 368 19.02 4.24 -29.29
CA THR A 368 19.46 3.43 -28.13
C THR A 368 20.10 4.14 -26.92
N SER A 369 20.47 5.43 -27.00
CA SER A 369 21.07 6.18 -25.87
C SER A 369 20.05 6.77 -24.87
N GLN A 370 18.74 6.71 -25.16
CA GLN A 370 17.70 7.29 -24.31
C GLN A 370 16.97 6.32 -23.37
N ALA A 371 17.34 5.03 -23.36
CA ALA A 371 16.70 4.03 -22.49
C ALA A 371 16.80 4.37 -20.99
N GLY A 372 17.91 4.97 -20.55
CA GLY A 372 18.10 5.41 -19.16
C GLY A 372 17.18 6.56 -18.73
N LEU A 373 16.98 7.54 -19.62
CA LEU A 373 16.08 8.66 -19.39
C LEU A 373 14.62 8.22 -19.37
N GLY A 374 14.21 7.35 -20.32
CA GLY A 374 12.87 6.78 -20.34
C GLY A 374 12.52 6.04 -19.04
N ARG A 375 13.43 5.20 -18.53
CA ARG A 375 13.25 4.50 -17.24
C ARG A 375 13.15 5.46 -16.06
N SER A 376 13.91 6.55 -16.08
CA SER A 376 13.87 7.58 -15.02
C SER A 376 12.57 8.38 -15.05
N LEU A 377 12.00 8.61 -16.23
CA LEU A 377 10.69 9.26 -16.38
C LEU A 377 9.56 8.36 -15.87
N VAL A 378 9.57 7.07 -16.23
CA VAL A 378 8.60 6.09 -15.70
C VAL A 378 8.70 6.00 -14.17
N ALA A 379 9.91 5.87 -13.63
CA ALA A 379 10.11 5.85 -12.18
C ALA A 379 9.65 7.15 -11.49
N LEU A 380 9.76 8.30 -12.18
CA LEU A 380 9.31 9.59 -11.68
C LEU A 380 7.80 9.72 -11.64
N GLU A 381 7.12 9.29 -12.70
CA GLU A 381 5.67 9.23 -12.78
C GLU A 381 5.11 8.36 -11.64
N GLU A 382 5.51 7.09 -11.61
CA GLU A 382 5.03 6.09 -10.65
C GLU A 382 5.27 6.48 -9.19
N LEU A 383 6.47 6.95 -8.83
CA LEU A 383 6.74 7.35 -7.44
C LEU A 383 6.05 8.66 -7.05
N LEU A 384 5.83 9.59 -7.98
CA LEU A 384 5.06 10.79 -7.68
C LEU A 384 3.56 10.49 -7.56
N GLU A 385 3.04 9.53 -8.34
CA GLU A 385 1.68 9.02 -8.15
C GLU A 385 1.52 8.33 -6.79
N LEU A 386 2.50 7.52 -6.38
CA LEU A 386 2.58 6.96 -5.02
C LEU A 386 2.56 8.06 -3.93
N ALA A 387 3.22 9.19 -4.19
CA ALA A 387 3.29 10.32 -3.26
C ALA A 387 1.95 11.07 -3.12
N LEU A 388 1.07 11.05 -4.12
CA LEU A 388 -0.20 11.78 -4.11
C LEU A 388 -1.11 11.43 -2.93
N PRO A 389 -1.53 10.17 -2.74
CA PRO A 389 -2.37 9.81 -1.60
C PRO A 389 -1.68 10.06 -0.25
N MET A 390 -0.35 9.94 -0.18
CA MET A 390 0.42 10.25 1.02
C MET A 390 0.37 11.74 1.37
N LEU A 391 0.49 12.64 0.38
CA LEU A 391 0.34 14.08 0.55
C LEU A 391 -1.09 14.46 0.98
N LEU A 392 -2.10 13.78 0.45
CA LEU A 392 -3.50 13.98 0.87
C LEU A 392 -3.72 13.56 2.33
N MET A 393 -3.20 12.39 2.73
CA MET A 393 -3.21 11.95 4.13
C MET A 393 -2.47 12.95 5.04
N LEU A 394 -1.32 13.45 4.61
CA LEU A 394 -0.54 14.45 5.31
C LEU A 394 -1.32 15.76 5.49
N ALA A 395 -2.00 16.24 4.45
CA ALA A 395 -2.83 17.44 4.52
C ALA A 395 -3.98 17.28 5.52
N LEU A 396 -4.65 16.12 5.52
CA LEU A 396 -5.70 15.79 6.48
C LEU A 396 -5.17 15.74 7.92
N PHE A 397 -3.99 15.16 8.12
CA PHE A 397 -3.33 15.12 9.43
C PHE A 397 -2.98 16.53 9.93
N GLN A 398 -2.35 17.36 9.08
CA GLN A 398 -1.99 18.74 9.41
C GLN A 398 -3.24 19.58 9.71
N ALA A 399 -4.32 19.42 8.93
CA ALA A 399 -5.60 20.08 9.18
C ALA A 399 -6.22 19.66 10.52
N GLY A 400 -6.15 18.37 10.87
CA GLY A 400 -6.60 17.88 12.17
C GLY A 400 -5.80 18.44 13.35
N ARG A 401 -4.51 18.72 13.17
CA ARG A 401 -3.65 19.36 14.19
C ARG A 401 -3.89 20.85 14.33
N GLY A 402 -4.11 21.55 13.23
CA GLY A 402 -4.49 22.97 13.22
C GLY A 402 -5.69 23.28 14.13
N GLN A 403 -6.61 22.32 14.29
CA GLN A 403 -7.77 22.43 15.19
C GLN A 403 -7.41 22.41 16.67
N ARG A 404 -6.35 21.69 17.05
CA ARG A 404 -5.93 21.49 18.45
C ARG A 404 -5.01 22.61 18.93
N GLY A 405 -4.87 23.69 18.16
CA GLY A 405 -4.15 24.89 18.54
C GLY A 405 -4.71 25.55 19.81
N PRO A 406 -3.99 26.53 20.38
CA PRO A 406 -4.19 27.02 21.76
C PRO A 406 -5.59 27.57 22.08
N ALA A 407 -6.45 27.81 21.08
CA ALA A 407 -7.85 28.20 21.30
C ALA A 407 -8.75 27.06 21.86
N SER A 408 -8.30 25.80 21.81
CA SER A 408 -9.04 24.64 22.34
C SER A 408 -8.66 24.26 23.79
N ARG A 409 -7.85 25.09 24.46
CA ARG A 409 -7.42 24.92 25.86
C ARG A 409 -8.05 25.94 26.83
N ARG A 410 -9.21 26.52 26.48
CA ARG A 410 -9.98 27.36 27.40
C ARG A 410 -11.18 26.61 27.92
#